data_AF-A0A1V4RSE6-F1
#
_entry.id   AF-A0A1V4RSE6-F1
#
_cell.length_a   1.000
_cell.length_b   1.000
_cell.length_c   1.000
_cell.angle_alpha   90.00
_cell.angle_beta   90.00
_cell.angle_gamma   90.00
#
_symmetry.space_group_name_H-M   'P 1'
#
loop_
_entity.id
_entity.type
_entity.pdbx_description
1 polymer ?
#
loop_
_entity_poly.entity_id
_entity_poly.type
_entity_poly.pdbx_seq_one_letter_code
_entity_poly.pdbx_strand_id
1 'polypeptide(L)'
;MKFIRKFFDKQEKHFVEGGKLQRLYPLYEVLDTFFYTSGKTAPSAPHVRDGMDLKRMMTVVMYALVPTVLMAFYNTGYQANLALLKLGQGAVAGWRGSVLSFLGIGVDPSSIIGNMVQGALYFLPVYIVTFAVGISWEVLFAVVRKHEINEGFFVTSLLFPLILPPNIPLWQVAIGISFGVVVGKEVFGGTGMNILNPALTARAFLFFAYPAQISGDAVWVAVDGVSKATPLAALADPALKVTASWWHAFVGIIPGSMGETSTLACLIGAAILIITGIGSWRIMLSVLVGMV
;
A
#
# COMPACT_ATOMS: atom_id res chain seq x y z
N MET A 1 14.26 -7.25 27.26
CA MET A 1 14.81 -5.89 27.42
C MET A 1 14.10 -5.15 28.57
N LYS A 2 14.67 -5.17 29.79
CA LYS A 2 14.02 -4.55 31.00
C LYS A 2 14.14 -3.02 31.05
N PHE A 3 15.09 -2.44 30.31
CA PHE A 3 15.35 -1.01 30.30
C PHE A 3 14.27 -0.20 29.56
N ILE A 4 13.91 -0.65 28.35
CA ILE A 4 12.86 -0.01 27.53
C ILE A 4 11.51 -0.08 28.23
N ARG A 5 11.14 -1.24 28.82
CA ARG A 5 9.88 -1.38 29.58
C ARG A 5 9.81 -0.40 30.75
N LYS A 6 10.87 -0.28 31.56
CA LYS A 6 10.93 0.69 32.67
C LYS A 6 10.82 2.15 32.20
N PHE A 7 11.32 2.46 31.00
CA PHE A 7 11.18 3.80 30.42
C PHE A 7 9.73 4.09 30.05
N PHE A 8 9.06 3.15 29.37
CA PHE A 8 7.64 3.26 29.03
C PHE A 8 6.76 3.33 30.28
N ASP A 9 6.94 2.45 31.26
CA ASP A 9 6.14 2.44 32.51
C ASP A 9 6.31 3.76 33.32
N LYS A 10 7.48 4.41 33.24
CA LYS A 10 7.71 5.71 33.90
C LYS A 10 6.95 6.84 33.20
N GLN A 11 6.82 6.78 31.88
CA GLN A 11 6.10 7.77 31.08
C GLN A 11 4.59 7.57 31.16
N GLU A 12 4.11 6.32 31.31
CA GLU A 12 2.69 5.94 31.44
C GLU A 12 1.91 6.83 32.39
N LYS A 13 2.52 7.17 33.54
CA LYS A 13 1.92 8.01 34.60
C LYS A 13 1.43 9.38 34.13
N HIS A 14 1.96 9.91 33.02
CA HIS A 14 1.54 11.19 32.46
C HIS A 14 0.33 11.06 31.52
N PHE A 15 0.03 9.85 31.07
CA PHE A 15 -0.99 9.53 30.07
C PHE A 15 -2.23 8.81 30.67
N VAL A 16 -2.13 8.22 31.86
CA VAL A 16 -3.25 7.58 32.59
C VAL A 16 -4.23 8.64 33.15
N GLU A 17 -5.46 8.24 33.52
CA GLU A 17 -6.50 9.12 34.06
C GLU A 17 -5.98 10.02 35.20
N GLY A 18 -6.06 11.35 35.00
CA GLY A 18 -5.50 12.36 35.92
C GLY A 18 -4.13 12.92 35.53
N GLY A 19 -3.47 12.40 34.48
CA GLY A 19 -2.22 12.91 33.93
C GLY A 19 -2.40 14.12 33.00
N LYS A 20 -1.40 15.02 32.93
CA LYS A 20 -1.42 16.22 32.07
C LYS A 20 -1.59 15.90 30.57
N LEU A 21 -1.21 14.70 30.13
CA LEU A 21 -1.24 14.25 28.73
C LEU A 21 -2.28 13.15 28.49
N GLN A 22 -3.31 13.04 29.33
CA GLN A 22 -4.36 12.02 29.20
C GLN A 22 -4.99 11.94 27.80
N ARG A 23 -5.07 13.06 27.07
CA ARG A 23 -5.57 13.09 25.69
C ARG A 23 -4.67 12.35 24.69
N LEU A 24 -3.38 12.21 24.97
CA LEU A 24 -2.40 11.51 24.12
C LEU A 24 -2.19 10.04 24.53
N TYR A 25 -3.01 9.51 25.44
CA TYR A 25 -2.96 8.11 25.83
C TYR A 25 -2.99 7.14 24.62
N PRO A 26 -3.82 7.35 23.58
CA PRO A 26 -3.83 6.45 22.42
C PRO A 26 -2.48 6.38 21.69
N LEU A 27 -1.74 7.49 21.64
CA LEU A 27 -0.41 7.54 21.01
C LEU A 27 0.63 6.77 21.83
N TYR A 28 0.57 6.89 23.16
CA TYR A 28 1.43 6.14 24.06
C TYR A 28 1.15 4.63 23.98
N GLU A 29 -0.12 4.24 23.94
CA GLU A 29 -0.52 2.83 23.83
C GLU A 29 -0.05 2.18 22.53
N VAL A 30 -0.09 2.89 21.39
CA VAL A 30 0.49 2.38 20.13
C VAL A 30 1.98 2.12 20.26
N LEU A 31 2.73 3.06 20.84
CA LEU A 31 4.17 2.90 21.01
C LEU A 31 4.50 1.77 21.97
N ASP A 32 3.76 1.60 23.07
CA ASP A 32 3.96 0.46 23.99
C ASP A 32 3.59 -0.86 23.32
N THR A 33 2.44 -0.92 22.63
CA THR A 33 1.91 -2.12 21.95
C THR A 33 2.73 -2.53 20.73
N PHE A 34 3.45 -1.59 20.12
CA PHE A 34 4.40 -1.88 19.04
C PHE A 34 5.61 -2.67 19.54
N PHE A 35 6.15 -2.31 20.72
CA PHE A 35 7.32 -2.98 21.31
C PHE A 35 6.96 -4.16 22.22
N TYR A 36 5.76 -4.17 22.80
CA TYR A 36 5.34 -5.14 23.80
C TYR A 36 3.91 -5.63 23.54
N THR A 37 3.67 -6.92 23.78
CA THR A 37 2.30 -7.45 23.76
C THR A 37 1.53 -6.90 24.96
N SER A 38 0.28 -6.45 24.74
CA SER A 38 -0.64 -6.08 25.81
C SER A 38 -0.77 -7.24 26.82
N GLY A 39 -0.35 -7.01 28.06
CA GLY A 39 -0.46 -7.97 29.16
C GLY A 39 -1.87 -8.07 29.76
N LYS A 40 -2.88 -7.43 29.13
CA LYS A 40 -4.27 -7.47 29.59
C LYS A 40 -4.79 -8.90 29.44
N THR A 41 -4.86 -9.64 30.55
CA THR A 41 -5.52 -10.96 30.60
C THR A 41 -7.01 -10.77 30.84
N ALA A 42 -7.85 -11.59 30.20
CA ALA A 42 -9.29 -11.52 30.40
C ALA A 42 -9.61 -11.87 31.87
N PRO A 43 -10.22 -10.96 32.65
CA PRO A 43 -10.51 -11.19 34.06
C PRO A 43 -11.64 -12.21 34.28
N SER A 44 -12.46 -12.46 33.25
CA SER A 44 -13.52 -13.46 33.23
C SER A 44 -13.31 -14.47 32.09
N ALA A 45 -13.97 -15.63 32.18
CA ALA A 45 -13.93 -16.63 31.12
C ALA A 45 -14.53 -16.03 29.84
N PRO A 46 -13.75 -15.88 28.76
CA PRO A 46 -14.27 -15.32 27.51
C PRO A 46 -15.21 -16.33 26.84
N HIS A 47 -16.18 -15.82 26.09
CA HIS A 47 -17.14 -16.64 25.34
C HIS A 47 -16.44 -17.56 24.32
N VAL A 48 -15.34 -17.09 23.72
CA VAL A 48 -14.47 -17.86 22.82
C VAL A 48 -13.02 -17.57 23.17
N ARG A 49 -12.20 -18.62 23.29
CA ARG A 49 -10.74 -18.50 23.36
C ARG A 49 -10.17 -18.80 21.98
N ASP A 50 -9.84 -17.75 21.25
CA ASP A 50 -9.15 -17.84 19.96
C ASP A 50 -7.74 -17.25 20.08
N GLY A 51 -6.80 -17.82 19.34
CA GLY A 51 -5.44 -17.29 19.18
C GLY A 51 -5.31 -16.26 18.05
N MET A 52 -6.41 -15.99 17.34
CA MET A 52 -6.49 -14.94 16.32
C MET A 52 -6.99 -13.64 16.94
N ASP A 53 -6.12 -12.62 16.95
CA ASP A 53 -6.48 -11.24 17.28
C ASP A 53 -6.48 -10.37 16.00
N LEU A 54 -7.05 -9.17 16.08
CA LEU A 54 -7.10 -8.22 14.97
C LEU A 54 -5.69 -7.89 14.44
N LYS A 55 -4.72 -7.75 15.35
CA LYS A 55 -3.31 -7.50 15.06
C LYS A 55 -2.69 -8.59 14.20
N ARG A 56 -2.82 -9.86 14.60
CA ARG A 56 -2.30 -11.01 13.85
C ARG A 56 -3.01 -11.15 12.51
N MET A 57 -4.32 -10.96 12.45
CA MET A 57 -5.04 -10.95 11.17
C MET A 57 -4.48 -9.90 10.20
N MET A 58 -4.34 -8.65 10.64
CA MET A 58 -3.84 -7.57 9.78
C MET A 58 -2.37 -7.79 9.38
N THR A 59 -1.56 -8.33 10.29
CA THR A 59 -0.16 -8.66 10.01
C THR A 59 -0.03 -9.75 8.94
N VAL A 60 -0.88 -10.80 8.99
CA VAL A 60 -0.91 -11.84 7.95
C VAL A 60 -1.33 -11.25 6.60
N VAL A 61 -2.29 -10.32 6.58
CA VAL A 61 -2.67 -9.63 5.35
C VAL A 61 -1.51 -8.81 4.79
N MET A 62 -0.75 -8.11 5.64
CA MET A 62 0.47 -7.41 5.19
C MET A 62 1.48 -8.37 4.56
N TYR A 63 1.71 -9.55 5.16
CA TYR A 63 2.60 -10.56 4.59
C TYR A 63 2.09 -11.10 3.25
N ALA A 64 0.77 -11.27 3.10
CA ALA A 64 0.16 -11.68 1.84
C ALA A 64 0.34 -10.63 0.71
N LEU A 65 0.54 -9.36 1.05
CA LEU A 65 0.83 -8.30 0.08
C LEU A 65 2.30 -8.25 -0.36
N VAL A 66 3.23 -8.83 0.40
CA VAL A 66 4.67 -8.77 0.09
C VAL A 66 5.01 -9.23 -1.34
N PRO A 67 4.46 -10.35 -1.88
CA PRO A 67 4.70 -10.74 -3.27
C PRO A 67 4.31 -9.66 -4.28
N THR A 68 3.19 -8.98 -4.06
CA THR A 68 2.72 -7.90 -4.95
C THR A 68 3.60 -6.65 -4.85
N VAL A 69 4.11 -6.32 -3.65
CA VAL A 69 5.06 -5.21 -3.44
C VAL A 69 6.40 -5.50 -4.12
N LEU A 70 6.92 -6.73 -4.01
CA LEU A 70 8.16 -7.11 -4.70
C LEU A 70 8.01 -7.04 -6.21
N MET A 71 6.86 -7.48 -6.73
CA MET A 71 6.57 -7.36 -8.15
C MET A 71 6.39 -5.90 -8.58
N ALA A 72 5.80 -5.04 -7.74
CA ALA A 72 5.73 -3.61 -7.98
C ALA A 72 7.13 -2.98 -8.12
N PHE A 73 8.08 -3.36 -7.26
CA PHE A 73 9.46 -2.92 -7.37
C PHE A 73 10.09 -3.37 -8.69
N TYR A 74 9.94 -4.65 -9.04
CA TYR A 74 10.55 -5.19 -10.26
C TYR A 74 9.92 -4.61 -11.53
N ASN A 75 8.60 -4.69 -11.69
CA ASN A 75 7.92 -4.31 -12.93
C ASN A 75 8.01 -2.80 -13.18
N THR A 76 7.84 -1.97 -12.16
CA THR A 76 7.92 -0.51 -12.30
C THR A 76 9.31 -0.09 -12.79
N GLY A 77 10.38 -0.64 -12.22
CA GLY A 77 11.75 -0.36 -12.67
C GLY A 77 12.06 -0.98 -14.02
N TYR A 78 11.59 -2.20 -14.29
CA TYR A 78 11.76 -2.85 -15.60
C TYR A 78 11.12 -2.02 -16.73
N GLN A 79 9.89 -1.53 -16.54
CA GLN A 79 9.23 -0.67 -17.52
C GLN A 79 9.93 0.68 -17.68
N ALA A 80 10.47 1.23 -16.59
CA ALA A 80 11.24 2.47 -16.61
C ALA A 80 12.55 2.31 -17.40
N ASN A 81 13.34 1.25 -17.15
CA ASN A 81 14.58 0.99 -17.88
C ASN A 81 14.33 0.68 -19.36
N LEU A 82 13.28 -0.08 -19.69
CA LEU A 82 12.87 -0.29 -21.08
C LEU A 82 12.49 1.02 -21.78
N ALA A 83 11.87 1.96 -21.07
CA ALA A 83 11.52 3.25 -21.62
C ALA A 83 12.74 4.15 -21.83
N LEU A 84 13.68 4.17 -20.87
CA LEU A 84 14.93 4.94 -20.97
C LEU A 84 15.83 4.45 -22.09
N LEU A 85 15.98 3.13 -22.27
CA LEU A 85 16.71 2.56 -23.40
C LEU A 85 16.10 2.97 -24.75
N LYS A 86 14.76 2.98 -24.86
CA LYS A 86 14.07 3.43 -26.08
C LYS A 86 14.30 4.91 -26.38
N LEU A 87 14.43 5.73 -25.34
CA LEU A 87 14.75 7.16 -25.47
C LEU A 87 16.25 7.43 -25.68
N GLY A 88 17.11 6.41 -25.61
CA GLY A 88 18.57 6.58 -25.67
C GLY A 88 19.15 7.31 -24.45
N GLN A 89 18.43 7.35 -23.33
CA GLN A 89 18.86 8.00 -22.10
C GLN A 89 19.60 7.01 -21.20
N GLY A 90 20.88 7.28 -20.92
CA GLY A 90 21.73 6.43 -20.06
C GLY A 90 21.55 6.66 -18.55
N ALA A 91 20.68 7.58 -18.13
CA ALA A 91 20.42 7.87 -16.72
C ALA A 91 19.00 8.36 -16.48
N VAL A 92 18.45 8.02 -15.32
CA VAL A 92 17.18 8.58 -14.81
C VAL A 92 17.42 10.04 -14.43
N ALA A 93 16.51 10.95 -14.77
CA ALA A 93 16.60 12.35 -14.35
C ALA A 93 16.26 12.54 -12.85
N GLY A 94 16.87 13.55 -12.23
CA GLY A 94 16.55 13.98 -10.86
C GLY A 94 17.21 13.17 -9.74
N TRP A 95 16.69 13.32 -8.52
CA TRP A 95 17.28 12.73 -7.31
C TRP A 95 17.30 11.18 -7.34
N ARG A 96 16.35 10.55 -8.04
CA ARG A 96 16.31 9.10 -8.23
C ARG A 96 17.52 8.61 -9.02
N GLY A 97 17.89 9.36 -10.07
CA GLY A 97 19.09 9.11 -10.85
C GLY A 97 20.38 9.26 -10.06
N SER A 98 20.48 10.28 -9.19
CA SER A 98 21.66 10.44 -8.34
C SER A 98 21.84 9.31 -7.33
N VAL A 99 20.74 8.73 -6.83
CA VAL A 99 20.81 7.56 -5.95
C VAL A 99 21.24 6.31 -6.72
N LEU A 100 20.72 6.10 -7.94
CA LEU A 100 21.11 4.96 -8.77
C LEU A 100 22.58 5.05 -9.22
N SER A 101 23.04 6.24 -9.61
CA SER A 101 24.44 6.46 -9.98
C SER A 101 25.38 6.29 -8.79
N PHE A 102 24.99 6.74 -7.60
CA PHE A 102 25.75 6.51 -6.36
C PHE A 102 25.87 5.01 -6.03
N LEU A 103 24.81 4.23 -6.28
CA LEU A 103 24.81 2.78 -6.08
C LEU A 103 25.53 2.00 -7.21
N GLY A 104 26.02 2.69 -8.24
CA GLY A 104 26.68 2.07 -9.40
C GLY A 104 25.73 1.26 -10.28
N ILE A 105 24.42 1.52 -10.21
CA ILE A 105 23.38 0.82 -10.98
C ILE A 105 23.05 1.63 -12.24
N GLY A 106 23.36 1.05 -13.40
CA GLY A 106 23.03 1.62 -14.72
C GLY A 106 21.59 1.31 -15.18
N VAL A 107 21.23 1.87 -16.34
CA VAL A 107 19.95 1.64 -17.03
C VAL A 107 20.04 0.32 -17.80
N ASP A 108 19.85 -0.80 -17.11
CA ASP A 108 19.89 -2.14 -17.68
C ASP A 108 18.63 -2.95 -17.33
N PRO A 109 17.70 -3.19 -18.30
CA PRO A 109 16.49 -3.97 -18.05
C PRO A 109 16.75 -5.45 -17.72
N SER A 110 17.93 -5.98 -18.06
CA SER A 110 18.34 -7.35 -17.71
C SER A 110 18.72 -7.51 -16.24
N SER A 111 19.09 -6.42 -15.56
CA SER A 111 19.47 -6.43 -14.16
C SER A 111 18.24 -6.46 -13.25
N ILE A 112 17.98 -7.62 -12.64
CA ILE A 112 16.85 -7.79 -11.70
C ILE A 112 16.97 -6.82 -10.52
N ILE A 113 18.16 -6.75 -9.91
CA ILE A 113 18.42 -5.90 -8.75
C ILE A 113 18.30 -4.42 -9.12
N GLY A 114 18.83 -4.03 -10.29
CA GLY A 114 18.73 -2.65 -10.76
C GLY A 114 17.28 -2.20 -10.97
N ASN A 115 16.47 -3.06 -11.61
CA ASN A 115 15.04 -2.82 -11.78
C ASN A 115 14.31 -2.71 -10.43
N MET A 116 14.59 -3.61 -9.48
CA MET A 116 13.95 -3.58 -8.17
C MET A 116 14.27 -2.30 -7.39
N VAL A 117 15.55 -1.87 -7.39
CA VAL A 117 15.96 -0.64 -6.71
C VAL A 117 15.29 0.57 -7.34
N GLN A 118 15.28 0.66 -8.68
CA GLN A 118 14.64 1.77 -9.37
C GLN A 118 13.13 1.82 -9.10
N GLY A 119 12.41 0.70 -9.19
CA GLY A 119 10.97 0.69 -8.87
C GLY A 119 10.69 1.01 -7.40
N ALA A 120 11.56 0.57 -6.47
CA ALA A 120 11.46 0.96 -5.07
C ALA A 120 11.59 2.48 -4.87
N LEU A 121 12.41 3.18 -5.65
CA LEU A 121 12.52 4.65 -5.61
C LEU A 121 11.26 5.39 -6.11
N TYR A 122 10.38 4.72 -6.86
CA TYR A 122 9.05 5.26 -7.20
C TYR A 122 8.00 4.89 -6.16
N PHE A 123 7.99 3.65 -5.69
CA PHE A 123 7.00 3.17 -4.72
C PHE A 123 7.19 3.74 -3.31
N LEU A 124 8.43 3.74 -2.78
CA LEU A 124 8.70 4.10 -1.38
C LEU A 124 8.26 5.54 -1.03
N PRO A 125 8.51 6.58 -1.87
CA PRO A 125 8.00 7.92 -1.58
C PRO A 125 6.47 7.97 -1.49
N VAL A 126 5.76 7.27 -2.37
CA VAL A 126 4.28 7.20 -2.36
C VAL A 126 3.79 6.49 -1.11
N TYR A 127 4.43 5.39 -0.72
CA TYR A 127 4.12 4.66 0.51
C TYR A 127 4.38 5.50 1.76
N ILE A 128 5.53 6.17 1.86
CA ILE A 128 5.89 7.02 3.01
C ILE A 128 4.86 8.13 3.19
N VAL A 129 4.48 8.83 2.11
CA VAL A 129 3.49 9.91 2.18
C VAL A 129 2.11 9.36 2.57
N THR A 130 1.69 8.24 1.99
CA THR A 130 0.42 7.58 2.34
C THR A 130 0.38 7.23 3.82
N PHE A 131 1.45 6.58 4.32
CA PHE A 131 1.56 6.16 5.70
C PHE A 131 1.57 7.37 6.64
N ALA A 132 2.41 8.36 6.39
CA ALA A 132 2.56 9.55 7.23
C ALA A 132 1.26 10.37 7.32
N VAL A 133 0.58 10.59 6.19
CA VAL A 133 -0.65 11.41 6.18
C VAL A 133 -1.82 10.65 6.78
N GLY A 134 -2.02 9.37 6.42
CA GLY A 134 -3.16 8.63 6.95
C GLY A 134 -3.01 8.27 8.43
N ILE A 135 -1.79 7.96 8.92
CA ILE A 135 -1.58 7.76 10.36
C ILE A 135 -1.80 9.06 11.14
N SER A 136 -1.45 10.22 10.56
CA SER A 136 -1.70 11.51 11.20
C SER A 136 -3.20 11.74 11.41
N TRP A 137 -4.03 11.40 10.41
CA TRP A 137 -5.49 11.49 10.55
C TRP A 137 -6.03 10.49 11.56
N GLU A 138 -5.57 9.24 11.53
CA GLU A 138 -6.05 8.22 12.47
C GLU A 138 -5.70 8.55 13.91
N VAL A 139 -4.47 9.03 14.16
CA VAL A 139 -4.05 9.52 15.48
C VAL A 139 -4.93 10.69 15.93
N LEU A 140 -5.22 11.64 15.03
CA LEU A 140 -6.07 12.79 15.35
C LEU A 140 -7.48 12.33 15.74
N PHE A 141 -8.11 11.45 14.96
CA PHE A 141 -9.45 10.94 15.25
C PHE A 141 -9.48 10.08 16.52
N ALA A 142 -8.46 9.25 16.75
CA ALA A 142 -8.31 8.47 17.98
C ALA A 142 -8.20 9.36 19.23
N VAL A 143 -7.46 10.48 19.15
CA VAL A 143 -7.35 11.46 20.24
C VAL A 143 -8.67 12.17 20.50
N VAL A 144 -9.39 12.57 19.45
CA VAL A 144 -10.69 13.25 19.56
C VAL A 144 -11.76 12.33 20.13
N ARG A 145 -11.79 11.06 19.70
CA ARG A 145 -12.82 10.08 20.06
C ARG A 145 -12.44 9.18 21.23
N LYS A 146 -11.21 9.28 21.73
CA LYS A 146 -10.66 8.52 22.86
C LYS A 146 -10.78 7.00 22.67
N HIS A 147 -10.49 6.50 21.47
CA HIS A 147 -10.40 5.07 21.21
C HIS A 147 -8.96 4.67 20.87
N GLU A 148 -8.65 3.38 20.99
CA GLU A 148 -7.36 2.81 20.63
C GLU A 148 -7.14 2.88 19.10
N ILE A 149 -5.90 3.02 18.67
CA ILE A 149 -5.53 3.03 17.23
C ILE A 149 -5.44 1.59 16.75
N ASN A 150 -6.04 1.30 15.60
CA ASN A 150 -6.06 -0.06 15.05
C ASN A 150 -4.97 -0.24 13.98
N GLU A 151 -4.34 -1.40 13.94
CA GLU A 151 -3.32 -1.74 12.95
C GLU A 151 -3.88 -1.93 11.53
N GLY A 152 -5.20 -1.95 11.34
CA GLY A 152 -5.84 -2.08 10.03
C GLY A 152 -5.44 -1.01 9.00
N PHE A 153 -4.95 0.15 9.43
CA PHE A 153 -4.43 1.16 8.51
C PHE A 153 -3.08 0.81 7.88
N PHE A 154 -2.26 -0.04 8.50
CA PHE A 154 -1.03 -0.53 7.86
C PHE A 154 -1.34 -1.28 6.56
N VAL A 155 -2.44 -2.03 6.53
CA VAL A 155 -2.91 -2.69 5.30
C VAL A 155 -3.38 -1.66 4.27
N THR A 156 -4.17 -0.67 4.70
CA THR A 156 -4.70 0.38 3.80
C THR A 156 -3.57 1.21 3.17
N SER A 157 -2.56 1.56 3.97
CA SER A 157 -1.40 2.34 3.53
C SER A 157 -0.46 1.57 2.59
N LEU A 158 -0.45 0.22 2.64
CA LEU A 158 0.24 -0.61 1.64
C LEU A 158 -0.60 -0.80 0.37
N LEU A 159 -1.91 -0.99 0.49
CA LEU A 159 -2.81 -1.19 -0.65
C LEU A 159 -2.92 0.05 -1.53
N PHE A 160 -3.00 1.25 -0.93
CA PHE A 160 -3.24 2.47 -1.70
C PHE A 160 -2.13 2.80 -2.71
N PRO A 161 -0.82 2.74 -2.38
CA PRO A 161 0.25 2.88 -3.37
C PRO A 161 0.23 1.81 -4.46
N LEU A 162 -0.13 0.57 -4.12
CA LEU A 162 -0.16 -0.55 -5.09
C LEU A 162 -1.19 -0.33 -6.20
N ILE A 163 -2.27 0.39 -5.90
CA ILE A 163 -3.34 0.68 -6.86
C ILE A 163 -3.12 2.00 -7.62
N LEU A 164 -2.02 2.73 -7.35
CA LEU A 164 -1.72 4.00 -8.00
C LEU A 164 -0.66 3.87 -9.11
N PRO A 165 -0.63 4.83 -10.06
CA PRO A 165 0.44 4.93 -11.04
C PRO A 165 1.77 5.39 -10.41
N PRO A 166 2.93 5.02 -10.98
CA PRO A 166 4.25 5.35 -10.44
C PRO A 166 4.61 6.85 -10.49
N ASN A 167 4.03 7.60 -11.43
CA ASN A 167 4.32 9.02 -11.64
C ASN A 167 3.36 9.97 -10.92
N ILE A 168 2.49 9.45 -10.03
CA ILE A 168 1.54 10.30 -9.34
C ILE A 168 2.26 11.34 -8.44
N PRO A 169 1.88 12.63 -8.50
CA PRO A 169 2.44 13.63 -7.60
C PRO A 169 2.16 13.32 -6.14
N LEU A 170 3.17 13.44 -5.28
CA LEU A 170 3.08 13.09 -3.85
C LEU A 170 1.98 13.86 -3.09
N TRP A 171 1.69 15.09 -3.49
CA TRP A 171 0.61 15.88 -2.87
C TRP A 171 -0.79 15.31 -3.20
N GLN A 172 -0.98 14.72 -4.38
CA GLN A 172 -2.25 14.06 -4.73
C GLN A 172 -2.44 12.81 -3.90
N VAL A 173 -1.37 12.04 -3.68
CA VAL A 173 -1.37 10.89 -2.77
C VAL A 173 -1.84 11.32 -1.38
N ALA A 174 -1.30 12.42 -0.85
CA ALA A 174 -1.67 12.98 0.45
C ALA A 174 -3.15 13.37 0.54
N ILE A 175 -3.68 14.10 -0.44
CA ILE A 175 -5.10 14.50 -0.44
C ILE A 175 -6.02 13.28 -0.64
N GLY A 176 -5.64 12.36 -1.53
CA GLY A 176 -6.40 11.14 -1.79
C GLY A 176 -6.54 10.27 -0.55
N ILE A 177 -5.43 9.96 0.14
CA ILE A 177 -5.49 9.18 1.38
C ILE A 177 -6.24 9.92 2.49
N SER A 178 -6.09 11.26 2.57
CA SER A 178 -6.85 12.07 3.53
C SER A 178 -8.35 11.92 3.31
N PHE A 179 -8.81 12.00 2.07
CA PHE A 179 -10.22 11.79 1.75
C PHE A 179 -10.68 10.36 2.09
N GLY A 180 -9.92 9.34 1.68
CA GLY A 180 -10.28 7.94 1.94
C GLY A 180 -10.32 7.59 3.43
N VAL A 181 -9.36 8.06 4.22
CA VAL A 181 -9.32 7.82 5.68
C VAL A 181 -10.41 8.62 6.37
N VAL A 182 -10.50 9.93 6.14
CA VAL A 182 -11.47 10.77 6.85
C VAL A 182 -12.89 10.39 6.46
N VAL A 183 -13.23 10.43 5.17
CA VAL A 183 -14.59 10.21 4.69
C VAL A 183 -14.94 8.72 4.61
N GLY A 184 -14.03 7.88 4.14
CA GLY A 184 -14.29 6.46 3.92
C GLY A 184 -14.19 5.58 5.17
N LYS A 185 -13.49 6.01 6.23
CA LYS A 185 -13.26 5.22 7.45
C LYS A 185 -13.68 5.97 8.72
N GLU A 186 -13.09 7.12 9.00
CA GLU A 186 -13.21 7.78 10.30
C GLU A 186 -14.59 8.39 10.53
N VAL A 187 -15.23 8.99 9.52
CA VAL A 187 -16.60 9.51 9.64
C VAL A 187 -17.59 8.43 10.11
N PHE A 188 -17.39 7.17 9.71
CA PHE A 188 -18.27 6.05 10.04
C PHE A 188 -17.96 5.35 11.37
N GLY A 189 -16.97 5.81 12.13
CA GLY A 189 -16.63 5.23 13.43
C GLY A 189 -15.27 4.51 13.48
N GLY A 190 -14.51 4.49 12.38
CA GLY A 190 -13.17 3.90 12.35
C GLY A 190 -13.15 2.45 11.84
N THR A 191 -12.11 1.70 12.22
CA THR A 191 -11.87 0.33 11.72
C THR A 191 -12.96 -0.64 12.16
N GLY A 192 -13.57 -1.37 11.21
CA GLY A 192 -14.62 -2.36 11.47
C GLY A 192 -16.05 -1.83 11.27
N MET A 193 -16.22 -0.51 11.20
CA MET A 193 -17.50 0.16 10.89
C MET A 193 -17.52 0.80 9.50
N ASN A 194 -16.42 0.66 8.75
CA ASN A 194 -16.28 1.22 7.41
C ASN A 194 -17.15 0.45 6.40
N ILE A 195 -18.15 1.14 5.84
CA ILE A 195 -19.03 0.59 4.79
C ILE A 195 -18.26 0.35 3.49
N LEU A 196 -17.27 1.20 3.21
CA LEU A 196 -16.47 1.18 1.99
C LEU A 196 -15.01 0.84 2.31
N ASN A 197 -14.28 0.34 1.31
CA ASN A 197 -12.83 0.16 1.42
C ASN A 197 -12.13 1.53 1.33
N PRO A 198 -11.41 1.99 2.38
CA PRO A 198 -10.83 3.34 2.41
C PRO A 198 -9.81 3.60 1.30
N ALA A 199 -9.02 2.60 0.90
CA ALA A 199 -8.04 2.73 -0.19
C ALA A 199 -8.74 2.89 -1.54
N LEU A 200 -9.82 2.15 -1.79
CA LEU A 200 -10.60 2.28 -3.02
C LEU A 200 -11.38 3.60 -3.04
N THR A 201 -11.90 4.06 -1.91
CA THR A 201 -12.54 5.38 -1.79
C THR A 201 -11.54 6.50 -2.11
N ALA A 202 -10.30 6.42 -1.60
CA ALA A 202 -9.23 7.34 -1.94
C ALA A 202 -8.90 7.32 -3.45
N ARG A 203 -8.83 6.12 -4.05
CA ARG A 203 -8.58 5.97 -5.49
C ARG A 203 -9.71 6.56 -6.33
N ALA A 204 -10.97 6.31 -5.94
CA ALA A 204 -12.14 6.86 -6.62
C ALA A 204 -12.18 8.40 -6.56
N PHE A 205 -11.83 8.99 -5.41
CA PHE A 205 -11.70 10.44 -5.29
C PHE A 205 -10.65 10.99 -6.26
N LEU A 206 -9.46 10.39 -6.31
CA LEU A 206 -8.42 10.83 -7.26
C LEU A 206 -8.83 10.61 -8.72
N PHE A 207 -9.58 9.55 -9.01
CA PHE A 207 -10.09 9.26 -10.35
C PHE A 207 -10.97 10.39 -10.89
N PHE A 208 -11.88 10.92 -10.07
CA PHE A 208 -12.77 12.01 -10.50
C PHE A 208 -12.16 13.40 -10.35
N ALA A 209 -11.30 13.62 -9.34
CA ALA A 209 -10.71 14.95 -9.10
C ALA A 209 -9.49 15.24 -9.99
N TYR A 210 -8.68 14.22 -10.30
CA TYR A 210 -7.40 14.36 -11.01
C TYR A 210 -7.21 13.28 -12.09
N PRO A 211 -8.10 13.21 -13.10
CA PRO A 211 -8.10 12.14 -14.10
C PRO A 211 -6.79 12.06 -14.90
N ALA A 212 -6.13 13.19 -15.16
CA ALA A 212 -4.90 13.23 -15.98
C ALA A 212 -3.70 12.49 -15.36
N GLN A 213 -3.67 12.32 -14.04
CA GLN A 213 -2.57 11.68 -13.31
C GLN A 213 -2.91 10.27 -12.80
N ILE A 214 -4.11 9.78 -13.11
CA ILE A 214 -4.58 8.44 -12.68
C ILE A 214 -5.15 7.62 -13.83
N SER A 215 -5.37 8.24 -14.99
CA SER A 215 -5.95 7.63 -16.18
C SER A 215 -5.26 8.16 -17.45
N GLY A 216 -5.41 7.43 -18.55
CA GLY A 216 -4.72 7.69 -19.82
C GLY A 216 -3.41 6.91 -19.97
N ASP A 217 -2.76 7.02 -21.13
CA ASP A 217 -1.66 6.12 -21.53
C ASP A 217 -0.25 6.59 -21.11
N ALA A 218 -0.13 7.84 -20.66
CA ALA A 218 1.15 8.43 -20.30
C ALA A 218 1.57 8.17 -18.83
N VAL A 219 0.67 7.66 -17.99
CA VAL A 219 0.87 7.63 -16.54
C VAL A 219 1.49 6.31 -16.04
N TRP A 220 1.42 5.25 -16.85
CA TRP A 220 1.76 3.88 -16.44
C TRP A 220 3.26 3.53 -16.57
N VAL A 221 4.07 4.43 -17.11
CA VAL A 221 5.52 4.26 -17.26
C VAL A 221 6.22 5.35 -16.48
N ALA A 222 7.18 4.98 -15.63
CA ALA A 222 7.81 5.89 -14.66
C ALA A 222 8.75 6.95 -15.27
N VAL A 223 8.70 7.15 -16.59
CA VAL A 223 9.62 7.98 -17.38
C VAL A 223 8.80 8.98 -18.19
N ASP A 224 9.09 10.26 -17.99
CA ASP A 224 8.41 11.33 -18.71
C ASP A 224 8.70 11.25 -20.22
N GLY A 225 7.66 11.40 -21.03
CA GLY A 225 7.76 11.41 -22.50
C GLY A 225 7.58 10.05 -23.19
N VAL A 226 7.42 8.96 -22.46
CA VAL A 226 7.06 7.65 -23.04
C VAL A 226 5.63 7.29 -22.66
N SER A 227 4.73 7.42 -23.63
CA SER A 227 3.37 6.89 -23.50
C SER A 227 3.37 5.39 -23.86
N LYS A 228 2.81 4.56 -22.98
CA LYS A 228 2.49 3.16 -23.28
C LYS A 228 1.06 2.90 -22.84
N ALA A 229 0.18 2.68 -23.81
CA ALA A 229 -1.16 2.21 -23.52
C ALA A 229 -1.13 0.91 -22.73
N THR A 230 -2.02 0.79 -21.74
CA THR A 230 -2.24 -0.50 -21.08
C THR A 230 -2.77 -1.50 -22.10
N PRO A 231 -2.52 -2.81 -21.93
CA PRO A 231 -3.07 -3.82 -22.85
C PRO A 231 -4.58 -3.72 -23.02
N LEU A 232 -5.30 -3.30 -21.97
CA LEU A 232 -6.74 -3.09 -22.01
C LEU A 232 -7.14 -1.85 -22.84
N ALA A 233 -6.43 -0.73 -22.67
CA ALA A 233 -6.66 0.46 -23.49
C ALA A 233 -6.33 0.18 -24.97
N ALA A 234 -5.29 -0.58 -25.25
CA ALA A 234 -4.92 -1.00 -26.60
C ALA A 234 -5.93 -1.99 -27.23
N LEU A 235 -6.64 -2.79 -26.43
CA LEU A 235 -7.75 -3.64 -26.90
C LEU A 235 -9.00 -2.84 -27.25
N ALA A 236 -9.24 -1.72 -26.55
CA ALA A 236 -10.39 -0.86 -26.78
C ALA A 236 -10.23 0.00 -28.05
N ASP A 237 -8.99 0.31 -28.45
CA ASP A 237 -8.70 1.06 -29.67
C ASP A 237 -8.39 0.13 -30.86
N PRO A 238 -9.25 0.09 -31.89
CA PRO A 238 -9.05 -0.77 -33.06
C PRO A 238 -7.81 -0.42 -33.90
N ALA A 239 -7.21 0.76 -33.71
CA ALA A 239 -5.98 1.17 -34.40
C ALA A 239 -4.70 0.66 -33.74
N LEU A 240 -4.76 0.24 -32.47
CA LEU A 240 -3.60 -0.23 -31.71
C LEU A 240 -3.48 -1.76 -31.77
N LYS A 241 -2.29 -2.26 -32.12
CA LYS A 241 -2.00 -3.70 -32.04
C LYS A 241 -1.67 -4.07 -30.60
N VAL A 242 -2.43 -5.03 -30.06
CA VAL A 242 -2.13 -5.66 -28.77
C VAL A 242 -0.83 -6.43 -28.90
N THR A 243 0.21 -5.97 -28.20
CA THR A 243 1.55 -6.56 -28.23
C THR A 243 1.87 -7.39 -26.98
N ALA A 244 0.96 -7.43 -26.00
CA ALA A 244 1.15 -8.19 -24.76
C ALA A 244 0.80 -9.67 -24.98
N SER A 245 1.77 -10.56 -24.75
CA SER A 245 1.53 -12.00 -24.68
C SER A 245 0.77 -12.35 -23.40
N TRP A 246 -0.10 -13.36 -23.45
CA TRP A 246 -0.81 -13.91 -22.29
C TRP A 246 0.13 -14.27 -21.14
N TRP A 247 1.30 -14.83 -21.45
CA TRP A 247 2.30 -15.17 -20.43
C TRP A 247 2.90 -13.91 -19.77
N HIS A 248 3.16 -12.87 -20.56
CA HIS A 248 3.64 -11.59 -20.03
C HIS A 248 2.58 -10.89 -19.18
N ALA A 249 1.29 -11.00 -19.54
CA ALA A 249 0.19 -10.49 -18.71
C ALA A 249 0.04 -11.28 -17.40
N PHE A 250 0.17 -12.61 -17.43
CA PHE A 250 0.05 -13.45 -16.25
C PHE A 250 1.20 -13.24 -15.24
N VAL A 251 2.44 -13.19 -15.73
CA VAL A 251 3.63 -12.90 -14.90
C VAL A 251 3.65 -11.44 -14.47
N GLY A 252 3.08 -10.54 -15.27
CA GLY A 252 2.94 -9.12 -14.98
C GLY A 252 4.03 -8.22 -15.52
N ILE A 253 4.60 -8.57 -16.67
CA ILE A 253 5.57 -7.77 -17.41
C ILE A 253 4.82 -6.84 -18.38
N ILE A 254 3.90 -6.05 -17.83
CA ILE A 254 3.04 -5.13 -18.57
C ILE A 254 2.98 -3.76 -17.87
N PRO A 255 2.75 -2.66 -18.60
CA PRO A 255 2.50 -1.36 -17.98
C PRO A 255 1.12 -1.34 -17.28
N GLY A 256 1.06 -0.77 -16.07
CA GLY A 256 -0.17 -0.68 -15.27
C GLY A 256 0.09 -0.15 -13.86
N SER A 257 -0.92 -0.22 -12.98
CA SER A 257 -0.76 0.13 -11.56
C SER A 257 0.30 -0.75 -10.89
N MET A 258 1.06 -0.16 -9.95
CA MET A 258 2.28 -0.77 -9.41
C MET A 258 2.09 -2.22 -8.92
N GLY A 259 1.00 -2.53 -8.21
CA GLY A 259 0.75 -3.85 -7.62
C GLY A 259 -0.24 -4.76 -8.36
N GLU A 260 -1.02 -4.24 -9.31
CA GLU A 260 -2.08 -5.00 -10.02
C GLU A 260 -1.57 -5.72 -11.27
N THR A 261 -0.34 -5.39 -11.71
CA THR A 261 0.21 -5.86 -12.99
C THR A 261 0.43 -7.36 -13.06
N SER A 262 0.65 -8.06 -11.94
CA SER A 262 0.96 -9.50 -11.92
C SER A 262 -0.13 -10.33 -11.26
N THR A 263 -0.86 -11.09 -12.09
CA THR A 263 -1.85 -12.06 -11.61
C THR A 263 -1.18 -13.12 -10.73
N LEU A 264 0.01 -13.60 -11.08
CA LEU A 264 0.73 -14.59 -10.30
C LEU A 264 1.05 -14.09 -8.88
N ALA A 265 1.55 -12.86 -8.73
CA ALA A 265 1.84 -12.30 -7.41
C ALA A 265 0.57 -12.12 -6.57
N CYS A 266 -0.54 -11.68 -7.18
CA CYS A 266 -1.84 -11.57 -6.52
C CYS A 266 -2.38 -12.94 -6.09
N LEU A 267 -2.21 -13.99 -6.92
CA LEU A 267 -2.64 -15.36 -6.61
C LEU A 267 -1.84 -15.96 -5.45
N ILE A 268 -0.53 -15.69 -5.35
CA ILE A 268 0.26 -16.12 -4.18
C ILE A 268 -0.27 -15.46 -2.91
N GLY A 269 -0.54 -14.15 -2.95
CA GLY A 269 -1.17 -13.43 -1.83
C GLY A 269 -2.54 -14.00 -1.47
N ALA A 270 -3.39 -14.26 -2.47
CA ALA A 270 -4.70 -14.87 -2.27
C ALA A 270 -4.61 -16.28 -1.65
N ALA A 271 -3.66 -17.10 -2.09
CA ALA A 271 -3.43 -18.43 -1.52
C ALA A 271 -3.04 -18.35 -0.04
N ILE A 272 -2.15 -17.41 0.34
CA ILE A 272 -1.78 -17.18 1.74
C ILE A 272 -3.02 -16.83 2.58
N LEU A 273 -3.89 -15.94 2.08
CA LEU A 273 -5.11 -15.55 2.78
C LEU A 273 -6.14 -16.67 2.92
N ILE A 274 -6.27 -17.52 1.89
CA ILE A 274 -7.21 -18.66 1.92
C ILE A 274 -6.69 -19.75 2.86
N ILE A 275 -5.40 -20.09 2.78
CA ILE A 275 -4.79 -21.13 3.64
C ILE A 275 -4.85 -20.73 5.12
N THR A 276 -4.67 -19.44 5.42
CA THR A 276 -4.77 -18.92 6.80
C THR A 276 -6.20 -18.72 7.28
N GLY A 277 -7.21 -18.93 6.43
CA GLY A 277 -8.63 -18.80 6.78
C GLY A 277 -9.13 -17.37 6.96
N ILE A 278 -8.30 -16.36 6.65
CA ILE A 278 -8.67 -14.94 6.76
C ILE A 278 -9.45 -14.49 5.52
N GLY A 279 -9.07 -15.00 4.35
CA GLY A 279 -9.71 -14.70 3.07
C GLY A 279 -10.82 -15.70 2.72
N SER A 280 -11.96 -15.19 2.25
CA SER A 280 -13.06 -16.03 1.75
C SER A 280 -12.84 -16.42 0.28
N TRP A 281 -12.50 -17.69 0.05
CA TRP A 281 -12.40 -18.26 -1.31
C TRP A 281 -13.72 -18.17 -2.09
N ARG A 282 -14.85 -18.18 -1.38
CA ARG A 282 -16.19 -18.07 -1.98
C ARG A 282 -16.37 -16.72 -2.67
N ILE A 283 -15.97 -15.63 -2.03
CA ILE A 283 -16.07 -14.28 -2.60
C ILE A 283 -15.18 -14.17 -3.85
N MET A 284 -13.94 -14.65 -3.76
CA MET A 284 -13.00 -14.60 -4.89
C MET A 284 -13.50 -15.40 -6.09
N LEU A 285 -14.00 -16.61 -5.86
CA LEU A 285 -14.54 -17.46 -6.92
C LEU A 285 -15.84 -16.88 -7.52
N SER A 286 -16.73 -16.32 -6.71
CA SER A 286 -17.95 -15.67 -7.21
C SER A 286 -17.65 -14.51 -8.16
N VAL A 287 -16.61 -13.72 -7.88
CA VAL A 287 -16.19 -12.63 -8.78
C VAL A 287 -15.67 -13.18 -10.11
N LEU A 288 -14.89 -14.27 -10.10
CA LEU A 288 -14.40 -14.91 -11.32
C LEU A 288 -15.53 -15.50 -12.16
N VAL A 289 -16.49 -16.17 -11.52
CA VAL A 289 -17.66 -16.71 -12.21
C VAL A 289 -18.53 -15.59 -12.80
N GLY A 290 -18.67 -14.46 -12.09
CA GLY A 290 -19.44 -13.32 -12.61
C GLY A 290 -18.77 -12.53 -13.73
N MET A 291 -17.47 -12.74 -13.98
CA MET A 291 -16.71 -12.08 -15.05
C MET A 291 -16.88 -12.77 -16.42
N VAL A 292 -17.16 -14.08 -16.41
CA VAL A 292 -17.32 -14.94 -17.61
C VAL A 292 -18.78 -14.92 -18.06
#